data_AF-A0A1Q9PW50-F1
#
_entry.id   AF-A0A1Q9PW50-F1
#
_cell.length_a   1.000
_cell.length_b   1.000
_cell.length_c   1.000
_cell.angle_alpha   90.00
_cell.angle_beta   90.00
_cell.angle_gamma   90.00
#
_symmetry.space_group_name_H-M   'P 1'
#
loop_
_entity.id
_entity.type
_entity.pdbx_description
1 polymer ?
#
loop_
_entity_poly.entity_id
_entity_poly.type
_entity_poly.pdbx_seq_one_letter_code
_entity_poly.pdbx_strand_id
1 'polypeptide(L)'
;MPATDVGHHSRVLSLVEVFEIYSALKTVPELKQLKIPLLLNMMSGFRNVTLSKLTVDSISEVEKGIKYGEILDEEGEADGNELNTSKYKTGFIPLPPVLFNSIKRYIEMMHLKGNDSLLYGAQGKPLANKQLNHLVKKLCDTLRWEGEKQITPYAFRYTLSTIFGIIGVSDDAIRFMLGHNPVMTKGNLPRYVWMEEEYKEELRIAQLLLEEVLETLLMLQEHHLMNVDIEKIFKELKYIFPQALRFEHTITQFKHTLIQTANHNKQMELMNLNGQPTMQQGAPQPMQPFHAYQQANPYMIPPGGHTANLYPHPSDPNMNGMMMQQPYQMMPMNTGMQPPQQPVFHSSGAYTQQPVSYPYMHAYGMYPLGS
;
A
#
# COMPACT_ATOMS: atom_id res chain seq x y z
N MET A 1 29.96 7.43 -1.08
CA MET A 1 30.67 6.19 -1.49
C MET A 1 30.09 5.73 -2.82
N PRO A 2 30.91 5.21 -3.74
CA PRO A 2 30.45 4.77 -5.06
C PRO A 2 29.68 3.45 -4.94
N ALA A 3 28.74 3.24 -5.87
CA ALA A 3 27.91 2.05 -5.97
C ALA A 3 28.77 0.80 -6.22
N THR A 4 28.68 -0.16 -5.30
CA THR A 4 29.12 -1.53 -5.54
C THR A 4 27.91 -2.35 -5.95
N ASP A 5 27.99 -2.92 -7.15
CA ASP A 5 27.12 -3.95 -7.72
C ASP A 5 26.96 -5.12 -6.74
N VAL A 6 25.78 -5.24 -6.11
CA VAL A 6 25.34 -6.45 -5.41
C VAL A 6 23.81 -6.58 -5.52
N GLY A 7 23.33 -7.44 -6.42
CA GLY A 7 21.97 -7.98 -6.44
C GLY A 7 20.87 -7.01 -6.88
N HIS A 8 20.22 -7.31 -8.01
CA HIS A 8 19.09 -6.54 -8.58
C HIS A 8 17.87 -6.42 -7.63
N HIS A 9 17.95 -5.55 -6.63
CA HIS A 9 16.81 -5.06 -5.90
C HIS A 9 16.33 -3.80 -6.61
N SER A 10 15.19 -3.88 -7.31
CA SER A 10 14.59 -2.67 -7.88
C SER A 10 14.28 -1.66 -6.79
N ARG A 11 14.48 -0.37 -7.09
CA ARG A 11 14.21 0.74 -6.17
C ARG A 11 12.74 0.80 -5.75
N VAL A 12 12.50 1.40 -4.59
CA VAL A 12 11.18 1.80 -4.12
C VAL A 12 10.77 3.08 -4.84
N LEU A 13 9.52 3.15 -5.29
CA LEU A 13 8.95 4.33 -5.94
C LEU A 13 8.37 5.30 -4.90
N SER A 14 8.47 6.60 -5.15
CA SER A 14 7.71 7.60 -4.39
C SER A 14 6.22 7.58 -4.75
N LEU A 15 5.36 8.20 -3.93
CA LEU A 15 3.94 8.29 -4.27
C LEU A 15 3.71 9.10 -5.57
N VAL A 16 4.56 10.09 -5.84
CA VAL A 16 4.57 10.83 -7.12
C VAL A 16 4.78 9.88 -8.29
N GLU A 17 5.79 9.01 -8.20
CA GLU A 17 6.12 8.05 -9.27
C GLU A 17 5.04 6.97 -9.42
N VAL A 18 4.45 6.51 -8.32
CA VAL A 18 3.28 5.60 -8.36
C VAL A 18 2.12 6.28 -9.08
N PHE A 19 1.88 7.56 -8.79
CA PHE A 19 0.83 8.32 -9.46
C PHE A 19 1.12 8.56 -10.95
N GLU A 20 2.37 8.87 -11.33
CA GLU A 20 2.77 8.98 -12.73
C GLU A 20 2.47 7.69 -13.52
N ILE A 21 2.84 6.53 -12.96
CA ILE A 21 2.53 5.22 -13.56
C ILE A 21 1.02 5.01 -13.65
N TYR A 22 0.29 5.26 -12.56
CA TYR A 22 -1.15 5.06 -12.51
C TYR A 22 -1.89 5.92 -13.54
N SER A 23 -1.54 7.21 -13.60
CA SER A 23 -2.07 8.18 -14.57
C SER A 23 -1.78 7.73 -15.99
N ALA A 24 -0.54 7.33 -16.28
CA ALA A 24 -0.15 6.86 -17.61
C ALA A 24 -0.92 5.60 -18.05
N LEU A 25 -1.08 4.60 -17.16
CA LEU A 25 -1.85 3.39 -17.46
C LEU A 25 -3.32 3.65 -17.76
N LYS A 26 -3.88 4.78 -17.28
CA LYS A 26 -5.27 5.16 -17.52
C LYS A 26 -5.46 6.09 -18.71
N THR A 27 -4.50 6.96 -18.99
CA THR A 27 -4.66 8.06 -19.95
C THR A 27 -3.89 7.87 -21.26
N VAL A 28 -2.80 7.07 -21.27
CA VAL A 28 -1.94 6.89 -22.44
C VAL A 28 -2.44 5.73 -23.32
N PRO A 29 -2.89 5.98 -24.57
CA PRO A 29 -3.48 4.95 -25.42
C PRO A 29 -2.55 3.75 -25.70
N GLU A 30 -1.24 3.99 -25.83
CA GLU A 30 -0.22 2.98 -26.12
C GLU A 30 -0.07 1.93 -25.01
N LEU A 31 -0.53 2.27 -23.80
CA LEU A 31 -0.48 1.43 -22.60
C LEU A 31 -1.81 0.72 -22.30
N LYS A 32 -2.88 0.97 -23.07
CA LYS A 32 -4.23 0.43 -22.82
C LYS A 32 -4.25 -1.08 -22.55
N GLN A 33 -3.50 -1.84 -23.35
CA GLN A 33 -3.41 -3.31 -23.22
C GLN A 33 -2.57 -3.78 -22.03
N LEU A 34 -1.76 -2.90 -21.43
CA LEU A 34 -0.91 -3.19 -20.27
C LEU A 34 -1.61 -2.83 -18.94
N LYS A 35 -2.70 -2.08 -19.00
CA LYS A 35 -3.40 -1.52 -17.85
C LYS A 35 -3.72 -2.55 -16.79
N ILE A 36 -4.47 -3.61 -17.13
CA ILE A 36 -4.91 -4.60 -16.13
C ILE A 36 -3.75 -5.39 -15.53
N PRO A 37 -2.81 -5.97 -16.31
CA PRO A 37 -1.66 -6.67 -15.73
C PRO A 37 -0.81 -5.80 -14.80
N LEU A 38 -0.55 -4.56 -15.18
CA LEU A 38 0.33 -3.67 -14.41
C LEU A 38 -0.38 -3.08 -13.18
N LEU A 39 -1.64 -2.67 -13.28
CA LEU A 39 -2.42 -2.23 -12.12
C LEU A 39 -2.60 -3.37 -11.11
N LEU A 40 -2.90 -4.58 -11.57
CA LEU A 40 -3.02 -5.73 -10.67
C LEU A 40 -1.69 -6.02 -9.98
N ASN A 41 -0.57 -5.97 -10.71
CA ASN A 41 0.75 -6.15 -10.09
C ASN A 41 1.05 -5.07 -9.05
N MET A 42 0.72 -3.81 -9.36
CA MET A 42 0.93 -2.66 -8.50
C MET A 42 0.10 -2.71 -7.21
N MET A 43 -1.14 -3.20 -7.27
CA MET A 43 -2.07 -3.19 -6.13
C MET A 43 -2.11 -4.51 -5.33
N SER A 44 -1.62 -5.62 -5.88
CA SER A 44 -1.58 -6.93 -5.19
C SER A 44 -0.20 -7.32 -4.67
N GLY A 45 0.87 -6.75 -5.24
CA GLY A 45 2.24 -7.17 -4.94
C GLY A 45 2.56 -8.61 -5.39
N PHE A 46 1.73 -9.21 -6.25
CA PHE A 46 1.98 -10.57 -6.75
C PHE A 46 3.31 -10.68 -7.51
N ARG A 47 3.92 -11.87 -7.45
CA ARG A 47 5.09 -12.20 -8.27
C ARG A 47 4.64 -12.52 -9.69
N ASN A 48 5.56 -12.39 -10.66
CA ASN A 48 5.31 -12.74 -12.07
C ASN A 48 4.70 -14.13 -12.22
N VAL A 49 5.24 -15.13 -11.50
CA VAL A 49 4.78 -16.52 -11.53
C VAL A 49 3.36 -16.70 -11.01
N THR A 50 2.93 -15.86 -10.07
CA THR A 50 1.56 -15.89 -9.54
C THR A 50 0.61 -15.25 -10.56
N LEU A 51 0.96 -14.07 -11.07
CA LEU A 51 0.17 -13.36 -12.07
C LEU A 51 -0.06 -14.19 -13.34
N SER A 52 0.97 -14.91 -13.82
CA SER A 52 0.86 -15.77 -15.01
C SER A 52 -0.06 -16.99 -14.85
N LYS A 53 -0.41 -17.34 -13.61
CA LYS A 53 -1.25 -18.51 -13.29
C LYS A 53 -2.69 -18.13 -12.97
N LEU A 54 -3.01 -16.84 -12.86
CA LEU A 54 -4.37 -16.41 -12.57
C LEU A 54 -5.29 -16.72 -13.75
N THR A 55 -6.46 -17.27 -13.44
CA THR A 55 -7.56 -17.51 -14.36
C THR A 55 -8.74 -16.61 -13.99
N VAL A 56 -9.78 -16.57 -14.83
CA VAL A 56 -11.01 -15.84 -14.48
C VAL A 56 -11.64 -16.38 -13.18
N ASP A 57 -11.59 -17.70 -12.96
CA ASP A 57 -12.08 -18.33 -11.72
C ASP A 57 -11.29 -17.96 -10.47
N SER A 58 -10.11 -17.34 -10.64
CA SER A 58 -9.37 -16.74 -9.53
C SER A 58 -10.09 -15.51 -8.94
N ILE A 59 -11.06 -14.92 -9.64
CA ILE A 59 -11.82 -13.75 -9.17
C ILE A 59 -12.92 -14.19 -8.21
N SER A 60 -12.84 -13.75 -6.95
CA SER A 60 -13.93 -13.92 -5.98
C SER A 60 -14.91 -12.76 -6.09
N GLU A 61 -16.06 -12.99 -6.73
CA GLU A 61 -17.13 -11.98 -6.80
C GLU A 61 -17.77 -11.68 -5.45
N VAL A 62 -17.79 -12.67 -4.56
CA VAL A 62 -18.36 -12.51 -3.20
C VAL A 62 -17.42 -11.68 -2.33
N GLU A 63 -16.13 -12.04 -2.30
CA GLU A 63 -15.15 -11.39 -1.41
C GLU A 63 -14.45 -10.18 -2.05
N LYS A 64 -14.73 -9.89 -3.33
CA LYS A 64 -14.17 -8.75 -4.08
C LYS A 64 -12.64 -8.78 -4.15
N GLY A 65 -12.06 -9.90 -4.58
CA GLY A 65 -10.61 -10.05 -4.66
C GLY A 65 -10.13 -11.21 -5.50
N ILE A 66 -8.86 -11.57 -5.34
CA ILE A 66 -8.18 -12.66 -6.06
C ILE A 66 -7.86 -13.81 -5.11
N LYS A 67 -8.41 -14.99 -5.43
CA LYS A 67 -7.96 -16.29 -4.93
C LYS A 67 -6.79 -16.75 -5.77
N TYR A 68 -5.72 -17.19 -5.12
CA TYR A 68 -4.52 -17.68 -5.81
C TYR A 68 -3.98 -18.92 -5.10
N GLY A 69 -3.25 -19.77 -5.81
CA GLY A 69 -2.84 -21.11 -5.35
C GLY A 69 -3.30 -22.17 -6.34
N GLU A 70 -2.88 -23.43 -6.15
CA GLU A 70 -3.43 -24.52 -6.96
C GLU A 70 -4.92 -24.67 -6.64
N ILE A 71 -5.75 -24.45 -7.66
CA ILE A 71 -7.08 -25.05 -7.73
C ILE A 71 -6.76 -26.55 -7.86
N LEU A 72 -6.96 -27.31 -6.79
CA LEU A 72 -6.90 -28.76 -6.88
C LEU A 72 -8.05 -29.16 -7.83
N ASP A 73 -7.70 -29.62 -9.03
CA ASP A 73 -8.63 -30.39 -9.85
C ASP A 73 -9.05 -31.60 -8.99
N GLU A 74 -10.35 -31.81 -8.80
CA GLU A 74 -10.91 -32.87 -7.94
C GLU A 74 -10.64 -34.31 -8.45
N GLU A 75 -9.74 -34.52 -9.43
CA GLU A 75 -9.47 -35.82 -10.04
C GLU A 75 -7.96 -36.04 -10.32
N GLY A 76 -7.12 -35.86 -9.30
CA GLY A 76 -5.69 -36.22 -9.36
C GLY A 76 -5.36 -37.36 -8.40
N GLU A 77 -5.14 -38.56 -8.95
CA GLU A 77 -4.69 -39.73 -8.17
C GLU A 77 -3.44 -39.38 -7.33
N ALA A 78 -3.53 -39.71 -6.04
CA ALA A 78 -2.45 -39.56 -5.08
C ALA A 78 -1.32 -40.55 -5.41
N ASP A 79 -0.36 -40.13 -6.22
CA ASP A 79 0.89 -40.88 -6.37
C ASP A 79 1.76 -40.64 -5.13
N GLY A 80 2.03 -41.72 -4.40
CA GLY A 80 2.52 -41.77 -3.03
C GLY A 80 3.99 -41.41 -2.86
N ASN A 81 4.39 -40.20 -3.24
CA ASN A 81 5.68 -39.62 -2.84
C ASN A 81 5.46 -38.47 -1.86
N GLU A 82 5.53 -38.81 -0.58
CA GLU A 82 5.56 -37.88 0.55
C GLU A 82 6.74 -36.90 0.47
N LEU A 83 6.48 -35.70 1.01
CA LEU A 83 7.44 -34.70 1.50
C LEU A 83 8.15 -33.81 0.46
N ASN A 84 7.36 -32.96 -0.22
CA ASN A 84 7.81 -31.62 -0.64
C ASN A 84 6.69 -30.57 -0.68
N THR A 85 5.77 -30.60 0.29
CA THR A 85 4.55 -29.76 0.38
C THR A 85 4.81 -28.28 0.78
N SER A 86 5.91 -27.67 0.32
CA SER A 86 6.27 -26.28 0.69
C SER A 86 5.99 -25.21 -0.37
N LYS A 87 5.38 -25.53 -1.52
CA LYS A 87 5.42 -24.59 -2.68
C LYS A 87 4.10 -24.05 -3.25
N TYR A 88 2.93 -24.50 -2.80
CA TYR A 88 1.67 -23.92 -3.27
C TYR A 88 0.77 -23.53 -2.10
N LYS A 89 0.92 -22.27 -1.68
CA LYS A 89 0.05 -21.64 -0.68
C LYS A 89 -1.19 -21.14 -1.41
N THR A 90 -2.35 -21.70 -1.11
CA THR A 90 -3.62 -21.07 -1.42
C THR A 90 -3.78 -19.81 -0.57
N GLY A 91 -4.39 -18.77 -1.11
CA GLY A 91 -4.55 -17.51 -0.43
C GLY A 91 -5.52 -16.58 -1.14
N PHE A 92 -5.82 -15.47 -0.49
CA PHE A 92 -6.72 -14.45 -0.98
C PHE A 92 -6.10 -13.06 -0.81
N ILE A 93 -6.19 -12.21 -1.84
CA ILE A 93 -5.83 -10.79 -1.76
C ILE A 93 -7.08 -9.98 -2.13
N PRO A 94 -7.57 -9.07 -1.27
CA PRO A 94 -8.64 -8.15 -1.65
C PRO A 94 -8.21 -7.28 -2.83
N LEU A 95 -9.19 -6.74 -3.56
CA LEU A 95 -8.93 -5.74 -4.59
C LEU A 95 -9.72 -4.47 -4.29
N PRO A 96 -9.13 -3.29 -4.56
CA PRO A 96 -9.85 -2.05 -4.41
C PRO A 96 -10.91 -1.90 -5.52
N PRO A 97 -12.03 -1.19 -5.26
CA PRO A 97 -13.24 -1.27 -6.09
C PRO A 97 -13.05 -0.88 -7.56
N VAL A 98 -12.27 0.15 -7.88
CA VAL A 98 -12.11 0.60 -9.26
C VAL A 98 -11.29 -0.39 -10.08
N LEU A 99 -10.22 -0.95 -9.50
CA LEU A 99 -9.47 -2.03 -10.11
C LEU A 99 -10.33 -3.28 -10.30
N PHE A 100 -11.08 -3.68 -9.27
CA PHE A 100 -11.98 -4.84 -9.34
C PHE A 100 -13.00 -4.69 -10.50
N ASN A 101 -13.69 -3.55 -10.56
CA ASN A 101 -14.64 -3.26 -11.64
C ASN A 101 -13.96 -3.15 -13.01
N SER A 102 -12.73 -2.64 -13.07
CA SER A 102 -11.94 -2.59 -14.30
C SER A 102 -11.59 -3.99 -14.81
N ILE A 103 -11.29 -4.94 -13.92
CA ILE A 103 -11.04 -6.34 -14.26
C ILE A 103 -12.31 -7.00 -14.78
N LYS A 104 -13.46 -6.78 -14.12
CA LYS A 104 -14.76 -7.30 -14.60
C LYS A 104 -15.09 -6.84 -16.01
N ARG A 105 -14.99 -5.53 -16.25
CA ARG A 105 -15.21 -4.96 -17.58
C ARG A 105 -14.23 -5.52 -18.61
N TYR A 106 -12.98 -5.75 -18.20
CA TYR A 106 -11.98 -6.37 -19.07
C TYR A 106 -12.35 -7.81 -19.45
N ILE A 107 -12.79 -8.63 -18.49
CA ILE A 107 -13.28 -10.00 -18.73
C ILE A 107 -14.44 -10.00 -19.73
N GLU A 108 -15.42 -9.12 -19.53
CA GLU A 108 -16.57 -8.96 -20.42
C GLU A 108 -16.16 -8.55 -21.84
N MET A 109 -15.29 -7.53 -21.97
CA MET A 109 -14.82 -7.02 -23.26
C MET A 109 -13.99 -8.05 -24.04
N MET A 110 -13.26 -8.90 -23.34
CA MET A 110 -12.40 -9.94 -23.92
C MET A 110 -13.14 -11.27 -24.11
N HIS A 111 -14.39 -11.38 -23.64
CA HIS A 111 -15.19 -12.60 -23.66
C HIS A 111 -14.51 -13.81 -22.99
N LEU A 112 -13.82 -13.57 -21.88
CA LEU A 112 -13.09 -14.61 -21.15
C LEU A 112 -14.03 -15.49 -20.31
N LYS A 113 -13.68 -16.77 -20.19
CA LYS A 113 -14.38 -17.81 -19.41
C LYS A 113 -13.54 -18.26 -18.23
N GLY A 114 -14.15 -19.01 -17.31
CA GLY A 114 -13.58 -19.38 -16.01
C GLY A 114 -12.13 -19.87 -16.03
N ASN A 115 -11.82 -20.82 -16.91
CA ASN A 115 -10.49 -21.41 -17.05
C ASN A 115 -9.54 -20.61 -17.96
N ASP A 116 -10.00 -19.55 -18.63
CA ASP A 116 -9.14 -18.69 -19.42
C ASP A 116 -8.17 -17.94 -18.51
N SER A 117 -6.97 -17.67 -19.03
CA SER A 117 -6.00 -16.82 -18.33
C SER A 117 -6.61 -15.46 -18.04
N LEU A 118 -6.44 -14.95 -16.82
CA LEU A 118 -6.97 -13.65 -16.44
C LEU A 118 -6.20 -12.50 -17.12
N LEU A 119 -4.92 -12.70 -17.41
CA LEU A 119 -4.02 -11.65 -17.86
C LEU A 119 -3.41 -11.98 -19.21
N TYR A 120 -3.46 -11.02 -20.12
CA TYR A 120 -2.85 -11.14 -21.44
C TYR A 120 -1.73 -10.11 -21.62
N GLY A 121 -0.68 -10.52 -22.32
CA GLY A 121 0.44 -9.65 -22.69
C GLY A 121 0.12 -8.76 -23.89
N ALA A 122 1.11 -7.97 -24.32
CA ALA A 122 1.00 -6.99 -25.40
C ALA A 122 0.58 -7.55 -26.78
N GLN A 123 0.71 -8.87 -26.99
CA GLN A 123 0.36 -9.55 -28.24
C GLN A 123 -0.98 -10.32 -28.16
N GLY A 124 -1.77 -10.10 -27.10
CA GLY A 124 -3.03 -10.82 -26.90
C GLY A 124 -2.85 -12.31 -26.56
N LYS A 125 -1.64 -12.72 -26.16
CA LYS A 125 -1.36 -14.06 -25.63
C LYS A 125 -1.44 -14.05 -24.10
N PRO A 126 -1.83 -15.16 -23.45
CA PRO A 126 -1.77 -15.30 -22.01
C PRO A 126 -0.42 -14.85 -21.45
N LEU A 127 -0.45 -14.17 -20.31
CA LEU A 127 0.73 -13.60 -19.67
C LEU A 127 1.66 -14.73 -19.23
N ALA A 128 2.76 -14.91 -19.96
CA ALA A 128 3.76 -15.93 -19.65
C ALA A 128 4.86 -15.40 -18.71
N ASN A 129 5.63 -16.33 -18.15
CA ASN A 129 6.81 -16.00 -17.35
C ASN A 129 7.75 -15.05 -18.10
N LYS A 130 8.30 -14.07 -17.39
CA LYS A 130 9.15 -12.96 -17.88
C LYS A 130 8.46 -11.93 -18.78
N GLN A 131 7.26 -12.16 -19.31
CA GLN A 131 6.57 -11.15 -20.13
C GLN A 131 6.27 -9.87 -19.34
N LEU A 132 6.05 -9.98 -18.02
CA LEU A 132 5.85 -8.80 -17.17
C LEU A 132 7.04 -7.84 -17.20
N ASN A 133 8.27 -8.33 -17.34
CA ASN A 133 9.45 -7.47 -17.52
C ASN A 133 9.34 -6.64 -18.81
N HIS A 134 8.83 -7.22 -19.90
CA HIS A 134 8.62 -6.48 -21.14
C HIS A 134 7.50 -5.46 -21.02
N LEU A 135 6.42 -5.77 -20.29
CA LEU A 135 5.35 -4.80 -20.05
C LEU A 135 5.86 -3.61 -19.22
N VAL A 136 6.63 -3.87 -18.15
CA VAL A 136 7.26 -2.83 -17.33
C VAL A 136 8.31 -2.04 -18.11
N LYS A 137 9.10 -2.70 -18.97
CA LYS A 137 10.02 -2.00 -19.87
C LYS A 137 9.26 -1.04 -20.79
N LYS A 138 8.17 -1.50 -21.43
CA LYS A 138 7.34 -0.66 -22.29
C LYS A 138 6.76 0.54 -21.52
N LEU A 139 6.32 0.33 -20.27
CA LEU A 139 5.91 1.42 -19.39
C LEU A 139 7.06 2.43 -19.16
N CYS A 140 8.26 1.96 -18.81
CA CYS A 140 9.42 2.83 -18.61
C CYS A 140 9.77 3.60 -19.88
N ASP A 141 9.78 2.93 -21.04
CA ASP A 141 10.04 3.55 -22.34
C ASP A 141 9.00 4.67 -22.62
N THR A 142 7.72 4.42 -22.35
CA THR A 142 6.65 5.42 -22.51
C THR A 142 6.80 6.61 -21.56
N LEU A 143 7.22 6.37 -20.31
CA LEU A 143 7.50 7.42 -19.33
C LEU A 143 8.87 8.09 -19.53
N ARG A 144 9.68 7.64 -20.50
CA ARG A 144 11.08 8.07 -20.70
C ARG A 144 11.94 7.90 -19.46
N TRP A 145 11.69 6.82 -18.71
CA TRP A 145 12.47 6.46 -17.53
C TRP A 145 13.67 5.61 -17.94
N GLU A 146 14.85 6.24 -17.91
CA GLU A 146 16.13 5.63 -18.27
C GLU A 146 17.07 5.56 -17.06
N GLY A 147 18.10 4.72 -17.14
CA GLY A 147 19.13 4.57 -16.10
C GLY A 147 18.53 4.20 -14.75
N GLU A 148 18.86 4.96 -13.71
CA GLU A 148 18.41 4.71 -12.33
C GLU A 148 16.88 4.81 -12.15
N LYS A 149 16.16 5.49 -13.05
CA LYS A 149 14.70 5.55 -12.99
C LYS A 149 14.02 4.27 -13.46
N GLN A 150 14.73 3.42 -14.23
CA GLN A 150 14.17 2.19 -14.75
C GLN A 150 13.82 1.21 -13.62
N ILE A 151 12.68 0.54 -13.76
CA ILE A 151 12.19 -0.43 -12.78
C ILE A 151 11.97 -1.80 -13.40
N THR A 152 11.89 -2.81 -12.54
CA THR A 152 11.39 -4.15 -12.89
C THR A 152 10.05 -4.40 -12.20
N PRO A 153 9.29 -5.46 -12.55
CA PRO A 153 8.04 -5.78 -11.87
C PRO A 153 8.17 -5.92 -10.34
N TYR A 154 9.38 -6.26 -9.86
CA TYR A 154 9.64 -6.40 -8.43
C TYR A 154 9.61 -5.06 -7.67
N ALA A 155 9.82 -3.93 -8.38
CA ALA A 155 9.70 -2.59 -7.81
C ALA A 155 8.30 -2.34 -7.26
N PHE A 156 7.25 -2.80 -7.95
CA PHE A 156 5.87 -2.63 -7.51
C PHE A 156 5.60 -3.32 -6.18
N ARG A 157 6.08 -4.55 -6.05
CA ARG A 157 5.94 -5.32 -4.82
C ARG A 157 6.64 -4.65 -3.64
N TYR A 158 7.87 -4.19 -3.84
CA TYR A 158 8.61 -3.47 -2.80
C TYR A 158 7.96 -2.14 -2.43
N THR A 159 7.52 -1.39 -3.44
CA THR A 159 6.83 -0.12 -3.27
C THR A 159 5.54 -0.30 -2.47
N LEU A 160 4.69 -1.27 -2.84
CA LEU A 160 3.45 -1.52 -2.15
C LEU A 160 3.69 -1.89 -0.67
N SER A 161 4.63 -2.80 -0.40
CA SER A 161 4.99 -3.15 0.98
C SER A 161 5.56 -1.97 1.77
N THR A 162 6.31 -1.08 1.12
CA THR A 162 6.92 0.09 1.76
C THR A 162 5.85 1.14 2.09
N ILE A 163 4.96 1.44 1.13
CA ILE A 163 3.81 2.32 1.34
C ILE A 163 2.96 1.80 2.49
N PHE A 164 2.62 0.50 2.48
CA PHE A 164 1.78 -0.12 3.52
C PHE A 164 2.45 -0.06 4.90
N GLY A 165 3.75 -0.34 4.99
CA GLY A 165 4.49 -0.20 6.25
C GLY A 165 4.52 1.25 6.75
N ILE A 166 4.68 2.24 5.86
CA ILE A 166 4.70 3.67 6.23
C ILE A 166 3.35 4.15 6.74
N ILE A 167 2.24 3.72 6.13
CA ILE A 167 0.90 4.15 6.54
C ILE A 167 0.37 3.40 7.78
N GLY A 168 1.07 2.36 8.23
CA GLY A 168 0.79 1.66 9.47
C GLY A 168 0.05 0.33 9.33
N VAL A 169 0.06 -0.29 8.14
CA VAL A 169 -0.39 -1.70 7.98
C VAL A 169 0.56 -2.61 8.75
N SER A 170 0.02 -3.61 9.43
CA SER A 170 0.81 -4.54 10.23
C SER A 170 1.79 -5.35 9.37
N ASP A 171 2.97 -5.62 9.94
CA ASP A 171 4.00 -6.45 9.28
C ASP A 171 3.46 -7.84 8.90
N ASP A 172 2.56 -8.40 9.70
CA ASP A 172 1.95 -9.70 9.44
C ASP A 172 0.94 -9.64 8.30
N ALA A 173 0.13 -8.58 8.18
CA ALA A 173 -0.71 -8.37 7.00
C ALA A 173 0.12 -8.15 5.73
N ILE A 174 1.24 -7.42 5.81
CA ILE A 174 2.17 -7.27 4.67
C ILE A 174 2.80 -8.61 4.32
N ARG A 175 3.26 -9.40 5.29
CA ARG A 175 3.79 -10.76 5.06
C ARG A 175 2.74 -11.68 4.45
N PHE A 176 1.50 -11.60 4.91
CA PHE A 176 0.36 -12.31 4.36
C PHE A 176 0.14 -11.95 2.89
N MET A 177 0.07 -10.66 2.55
CA MET A 177 -0.03 -10.16 1.17
C MET A 177 1.10 -10.67 0.28
N LEU A 178 2.31 -10.70 0.82
CA LEU A 178 3.50 -11.15 0.11
C LEU A 178 3.59 -12.69 0.01
N GLY A 179 2.67 -13.46 0.59
CA GLY A 179 2.76 -14.93 0.64
C GLY A 179 3.91 -15.43 1.52
N HIS A 180 4.47 -14.56 2.35
CA HIS A 180 5.49 -14.85 3.36
C HIS A 180 4.83 -15.33 4.66
N ASN A 181 3.85 -16.23 4.56
CA ASN A 181 3.07 -16.66 5.71
C ASN A 181 3.99 -17.30 6.79
N PRO A 182 4.01 -16.79 8.04
CA PRO A 182 4.82 -17.34 9.13
C PRO A 182 4.31 -18.70 9.66
N VAL A 183 3.12 -19.15 9.22
CA VAL A 183 2.39 -20.27 9.82
C VAL A 183 2.46 -21.54 8.95
N MET A 184 3.59 -22.25 9.01
CA MET A 184 3.67 -23.68 8.60
C MET A 184 4.50 -24.52 9.59
N THR A 185 4.84 -23.99 10.78
CA THR A 185 5.62 -24.72 11.79
C THR A 185 4.83 -25.28 12.98
N LYS A 186 3.55 -24.93 13.18
CA LYS A 186 2.80 -25.49 14.31
C LYS A 186 1.34 -25.75 13.96
N GLY A 187 1.02 -27.04 13.83
CA GLY A 187 -0.35 -27.55 13.82
C GLY A 187 -1.12 -27.09 15.06
N ASN A 188 -2.43 -26.99 14.90
CA ASN A 188 -3.45 -26.50 15.84
C ASN A 188 -3.65 -24.98 15.84
N LEU A 189 -4.77 -24.49 15.28
CA LEU A 189 -5.89 -23.91 16.06
C LEU A 189 -6.76 -22.93 15.22
N PRO A 190 -8.08 -22.90 15.45
CA PRO A 190 -9.03 -21.91 14.92
C PRO A 190 -8.63 -20.43 15.07
N ARG A 191 -7.68 -20.09 15.95
CA ARG A 191 -7.14 -18.74 16.16
C ARG A 191 -6.51 -18.13 14.90
N TYR A 192 -6.06 -18.97 13.95
CA TYR A 192 -5.45 -18.51 12.70
C TYR A 192 -6.46 -18.00 11.67
N VAL A 193 -7.71 -18.46 11.69
CA VAL A 193 -8.77 -17.99 10.77
C VAL A 193 -9.15 -16.54 11.08
N TRP A 194 -9.21 -16.18 12.37
CA TRP A 194 -9.56 -14.83 12.80
C TRP A 194 -8.49 -13.78 12.44
N MET A 195 -7.21 -14.15 12.49
CA MET A 195 -6.11 -13.27 12.06
C MET A 195 -6.08 -13.09 10.55
N GLU A 196 -6.50 -14.10 9.78
CA GLU A 196 -6.59 -13.98 8.32
C GLU A 196 -7.62 -12.92 7.91
N GLU A 197 -8.77 -12.87 8.59
CA GLU A 197 -9.80 -11.85 8.34
C GLU A 197 -9.32 -10.44 8.75
N GLU A 198 -8.59 -10.31 9.86
CA GLU A 198 -7.98 -9.03 10.27
C GLU A 198 -6.97 -8.54 9.23
N TYR A 199 -6.08 -9.42 8.75
CA TYR A 199 -5.11 -9.09 7.70
C TYR A 199 -5.78 -8.74 6.38
N LYS A 200 -6.83 -9.47 5.98
CA LYS A 200 -7.63 -9.15 4.80
C LYS A 200 -8.26 -7.76 4.92
N GLU A 201 -8.81 -7.43 6.08
CA GLU A 201 -9.44 -6.13 6.31
C GLU A 201 -8.42 -4.99 6.28
N GLU A 202 -7.26 -5.15 6.94
CA GLU A 202 -6.17 -4.18 6.86
C GLU A 202 -5.74 -3.91 5.41
N LEU A 203 -5.53 -4.98 4.64
CA LEU A 203 -5.13 -4.88 3.23
C LEU A 203 -6.23 -4.24 2.38
N ARG A 204 -7.50 -4.59 2.61
CA ARG A 204 -8.64 -4.01 1.90
C ARG A 204 -8.71 -2.51 2.12
N ILE A 205 -8.61 -2.05 3.37
CA ILE A 205 -8.64 -0.62 3.71
C ILE A 205 -7.41 0.10 3.16
N ALA A 206 -6.21 -0.49 3.25
CA ALA A 206 -4.98 0.09 2.73
C ALA A 206 -5.01 0.26 1.20
N GLN A 207 -5.47 -0.77 0.48
CA GLN A 207 -5.64 -0.72 -0.97
C GLN A 207 -6.71 0.27 -1.39
N LEU A 208 -7.85 0.32 -0.68
CA LEU A 208 -8.92 1.28 -0.92
C LEU A 208 -8.42 2.72 -0.73
N LEU A 209 -7.70 2.99 0.36
CA LEU A 209 -7.13 4.31 0.62
C LEU A 209 -6.13 4.72 -0.46
N LEU A 210 -5.24 3.80 -0.88
CA LEU A 210 -4.29 4.06 -1.96
C LEU A 210 -5.00 4.31 -3.30
N GLU A 211 -5.98 3.48 -3.66
CA GLU A 211 -6.76 3.69 -4.88
C GLU A 211 -7.49 5.04 -4.86
N GLU A 212 -8.13 5.39 -3.74
CA GLU A 212 -8.87 6.64 -3.62
C GLU A 212 -7.96 7.87 -3.77
N VAL A 213 -6.74 7.82 -3.22
CA VAL A 213 -5.72 8.87 -3.43
C VAL A 213 -5.38 8.99 -4.92
N LEU A 214 -5.06 7.87 -5.57
CA LEU A 214 -4.65 7.87 -6.97
C LEU A 214 -5.77 8.34 -7.92
N GLU A 215 -7.01 7.91 -7.68
CA GLU A 215 -8.19 8.35 -8.42
C GLU A 215 -8.49 9.83 -8.20
N THR A 216 -8.38 10.30 -6.97
CA THR A 216 -8.60 11.72 -6.65
C THR A 216 -7.55 12.59 -7.31
N LEU A 217 -6.27 12.20 -7.25
CA LEU A 217 -5.19 12.91 -7.93
C LEU A 217 -5.39 12.93 -9.45
N LEU A 218 -5.85 11.82 -10.04
CA LEU A 218 -6.12 11.75 -11.47
C LEU A 218 -7.27 12.69 -11.87
N MET A 219 -8.37 12.67 -11.11
CA MET A 219 -9.50 13.59 -11.32
C MET A 219 -9.05 15.05 -11.23
N LEU A 220 -8.24 15.39 -10.21
CA LEU A 220 -7.68 16.74 -10.08
C LEU A 220 -6.76 17.10 -11.26
N GLN A 221 -5.98 16.15 -11.78
CA GLN A 221 -5.16 16.33 -12.98
C GLN A 221 -6.02 16.67 -14.20
N GLU A 222 -7.06 15.86 -14.46
CA GLU A 222 -7.96 15.99 -15.60
C GLU A 222 -8.74 17.31 -15.57
N HIS A 223 -9.05 17.83 -14.38
CA HIS A 223 -9.75 19.09 -14.19
C HIS A 223 -8.81 20.30 -14.13
N HIS A 224 -7.50 20.12 -14.38
CA HIS A 224 -6.47 21.16 -14.26
C HIS A 224 -6.41 21.82 -12.86
N LEU A 225 -6.72 21.03 -11.83
CA LEU A 225 -6.71 21.39 -10.41
C LEU A 225 -5.52 20.79 -9.66
N MET A 226 -4.51 20.23 -10.36
CA MET A 226 -3.33 19.64 -9.73
C MET A 226 -2.40 20.72 -9.16
N ASN A 227 -2.80 21.30 -8.03
CA ASN A 227 -1.98 22.15 -7.17
C ASN A 227 -2.03 21.58 -5.74
N VAL A 228 -1.65 20.32 -5.62
CA VAL A 228 -1.56 19.60 -4.34
C VAL A 228 -0.19 18.98 -4.19
N ASP A 229 0.33 19.01 -2.98
CA ASP A 229 1.62 18.40 -2.64
C ASP A 229 1.41 16.90 -2.34
N ILE A 230 1.72 16.05 -3.32
CA ILE A 230 1.57 14.60 -3.22
C ILE A 230 2.43 14.01 -2.09
N GLU A 231 3.59 14.58 -1.82
CA GLU A 231 4.46 14.13 -0.71
C GLU A 231 3.85 14.48 0.65
N LYS A 232 3.20 15.65 0.76
CA LYS A 232 2.41 16.00 1.94
C LYS A 232 1.23 15.04 2.12
N ILE A 233 0.49 14.74 1.05
CA ILE A 233 -0.60 13.76 1.08
C ILE A 233 -0.10 12.42 1.61
N PHE A 234 1.04 11.94 1.09
CA PHE A 234 1.64 10.67 1.53
C PHE A 234 1.94 10.66 3.03
N LYS A 235 2.50 11.74 3.57
CA LYS A 235 2.80 11.88 5.01
C LYS A 235 1.55 11.87 5.88
N GLU A 236 0.41 12.32 5.36
CA GLU A 236 -0.86 12.33 6.09
C GLU A 236 -1.50 10.94 6.17
N LEU A 237 -1.24 10.05 5.20
CA LEU A 237 -1.86 8.72 5.15
C LEU A 237 -1.64 7.88 6.42
N LYS A 238 -0.50 8.02 7.09
CA LYS A 238 -0.23 7.31 8.36
C LYS A 238 -1.16 7.70 9.51
N TYR A 239 -1.81 8.86 9.43
CA TYR A 239 -2.82 9.30 10.39
C TYR A 239 -4.24 8.95 9.93
N ILE A 240 -4.45 8.84 8.62
CA ILE A 240 -5.76 8.51 8.02
C ILE A 240 -6.04 7.01 8.11
N PHE A 241 -5.06 6.16 7.82
CA PHE A 241 -5.25 4.70 7.80
C PHE A 241 -5.78 4.13 9.13
N PRO A 242 -5.21 4.43 10.31
CA PRO A 242 -5.75 3.93 11.58
C PRO A 242 -7.18 4.39 11.88
N GLN A 243 -7.57 5.55 11.36
CA GLN A 243 -8.94 6.07 11.48
C GLN A 243 -9.88 5.34 10.51
N ALA A 244 -9.43 5.08 9.27
CA ALA A 244 -10.18 4.35 8.26
C ALA A 244 -10.47 2.89 8.65
N LEU A 245 -9.59 2.26 9.45
CA LEU A 245 -9.86 0.94 10.05
C LEU A 245 -11.05 0.96 11.04
N ARG A 246 -11.35 2.12 11.64
CA ARG A 246 -12.39 2.25 12.67
C ARG A 246 -13.68 2.85 12.12
N PHE A 247 -13.57 3.73 11.13
CA PHE A 247 -14.68 4.54 10.64
C PHE A 247 -14.71 4.52 9.11
N GLU A 248 -15.74 3.88 8.56
CA GLU A 248 -15.92 3.69 7.12
C GLU A 248 -15.91 5.01 6.33
N HIS A 249 -16.41 6.09 6.92
CA HIS A 249 -16.53 7.39 6.26
C HIS A 249 -15.22 8.20 6.22
N THR A 250 -14.16 7.76 6.91
CA THR A 250 -12.88 8.50 6.96
C THR A 250 -12.26 8.68 5.59
N ILE A 251 -12.30 7.67 4.72
CA ILE A 251 -11.74 7.74 3.36
C ILE A 251 -12.48 8.79 2.53
N THR A 252 -13.82 8.80 2.63
CA THR A 252 -14.67 9.80 1.96
C THR A 252 -14.38 11.21 2.45
N GLN A 253 -14.25 11.41 3.76
CA GLN A 253 -13.89 12.73 4.32
C GLN A 253 -12.49 13.18 3.88
N PHE A 254 -11.53 12.26 3.85
CA PHE A 254 -10.18 12.55 3.38
C PHE A 254 -10.18 12.97 1.91
N LYS A 255 -10.89 12.25 1.04
CA LYS A 255 -11.11 12.65 -0.36
C LYS A 255 -11.66 14.07 -0.46
N HIS A 256 -12.72 14.38 0.28
CA HIS A 256 -13.32 15.72 0.26
C HIS A 256 -12.32 16.81 0.67
N THR A 257 -11.49 16.52 1.68
CA THR A 257 -10.44 17.43 2.15
C THR A 257 -9.38 17.68 1.06
N LEU A 258 -8.97 16.65 0.33
CA LEU A 258 -8.03 16.80 -0.79
C LEU A 258 -8.60 17.70 -1.89
N ILE A 259 -9.86 17.48 -2.27
CA ILE A 259 -10.54 18.27 -3.31
C ILE A 259 -10.70 19.72 -2.88
N GLN A 260 -11.11 19.97 -1.62
CA GLN A 260 -11.24 21.32 -1.07
C GLN A 260 -9.89 22.04 -1.05
N THR A 261 -8.82 21.36 -0.63
CA THR A 261 -7.47 21.91 -0.61
C THR A 261 -7.00 22.29 -2.01
N ALA A 262 -7.20 21.41 -2.99
CA ALA A 262 -6.86 21.69 -4.39
C ALA A 262 -7.59 22.92 -4.93
N ASN A 263 -8.91 23.01 -4.69
CA ASN A 263 -9.72 24.15 -5.09
C ASN A 263 -9.28 25.44 -4.41
N HIS A 264 -9.00 25.41 -3.11
CA HIS A 264 -8.51 26.57 -2.37
C HIS A 264 -7.17 27.06 -2.92
N ASN A 265 -6.21 26.16 -3.15
CA ASN A 265 -4.92 26.50 -3.73
C ASN A 265 -5.06 27.13 -5.12
N LYS A 266 -6.00 26.62 -5.94
CA LYS A 266 -6.29 27.20 -7.25
C LYS A 266 -6.87 28.60 -7.16
N GLN A 267 -7.78 28.84 -6.23
CA GLN A 267 -8.34 30.18 -6.00
C GLN A 267 -7.25 31.17 -5.57
N MET A 268 -6.35 30.78 -4.67
CA MET A 268 -5.23 31.62 -4.24
C MET A 268 -4.27 31.95 -5.38
N GLU A 269 -3.98 30.99 -6.26
CA GLU A 269 -3.18 31.21 -7.47
C GLU A 269 -3.81 32.26 -8.39
N LEU A 270 -5.13 32.16 -8.65
CA LEU A 270 -5.86 33.11 -9.49
C LEU A 270 -5.92 34.51 -8.87
N MET A 271 -6.07 34.62 -7.55
CA MET A 271 -6.04 35.91 -6.86
C MET A 271 -4.67 36.59 -6.95
N ASN A 272 -3.59 35.80 -6.82
CA ASN A 272 -2.22 36.32 -6.94
C ASN A 272 -1.86 36.77 -8.37
N LEU A 273 -2.39 36.11 -9.40
CA LEU A 273 -2.21 36.51 -10.80
C LEU A 273 -2.95 37.81 -11.15
N ASN A 274 -4.12 38.04 -10.55
CA ASN A 274 -4.89 39.28 -10.73
C ASN A 274 -4.41 40.46 -9.86
N GLY A 275 -3.43 40.22 -8.98
CA GLY A 275 -2.89 41.19 -8.04
C GLY A 275 -1.65 41.97 -8.50
N GLN A 276 -1.18 41.82 -9.74
CA GLN A 276 -0.13 42.70 -10.27
C GLN A 276 -0.72 44.06 -10.66
N PRO A 277 -0.33 45.18 -10.01
CA PRO A 277 -0.68 46.49 -10.49
C PRO A 277 0.11 46.75 -11.78
N THR A 278 -0.60 46.94 -12.88
CA THR A 278 -0.07 47.69 -14.01
C THR A 278 0.45 49.00 -13.46
N MET A 279 1.77 49.18 -13.46
CA MET A 279 2.37 50.48 -13.25
C MET A 279 1.89 51.41 -14.37
N GLN A 280 0.78 52.11 -14.13
CA GLN A 280 0.46 53.32 -14.86
C GLN A 280 1.58 54.31 -14.57
N GLN A 281 2.38 54.58 -15.60
CA GLN A 281 3.33 55.68 -15.64
C GLN A 281 2.62 56.96 -15.20
N GLY A 282 3.08 57.52 -14.08
CA GLY A 282 2.55 58.75 -13.52
C GLY A 282 2.76 59.92 -14.48
N ALA A 283 1.67 60.57 -14.85
CA ALA A 283 1.71 61.96 -15.30
C ALA A 283 1.95 62.86 -14.07
N PRO A 284 2.86 63.85 -14.14
CA PRO A 284 3.13 64.74 -13.02
C PRO A 284 1.96 65.72 -12.81
N GLN A 285 1.38 65.69 -11.60
CA GLN A 285 0.43 66.71 -11.13
C GLN A 285 1.20 67.94 -10.61
N PRO A 286 0.78 69.17 -10.93
CA PRO A 286 1.44 70.39 -10.48
C PRO A 286 1.04 70.76 -9.04
N MET A 287 2.01 71.27 -8.30
CA MET A 287 1.85 71.80 -6.93
C MET A 287 0.92 73.01 -6.87
N GLN A 288 0.15 73.11 -5.79
CA GLN A 288 -0.39 74.37 -5.26
C GLN A 288 -0.10 74.46 -3.74
N PRO A 289 0.31 75.63 -3.22
CA PRO A 289 0.75 75.80 -1.84
C PRO A 289 -0.38 76.34 -0.95
N PHE A 290 -0.44 75.96 0.32
CA PHE A 290 -1.24 76.70 1.31
C PHE A 290 -0.61 76.73 2.71
N HIS A 291 -0.89 77.85 3.37
CA HIS A 291 -0.18 78.49 4.46
C HIS A 291 -0.36 77.87 5.86
N ALA A 292 0.60 78.21 6.73
CA ALA A 292 0.65 77.99 8.17
C ALA A 292 -0.39 78.80 8.98
N TYR A 293 -0.75 78.33 10.19
CA TYR A 293 -0.88 79.05 11.49
C TYR A 293 -1.14 77.99 12.59
N GLN A 294 -0.20 77.78 13.54
CA GLN A 294 -0.14 78.29 14.94
C GLN A 294 -1.03 77.61 16.02
N GLN A 295 -0.33 76.91 16.93
CA GLN A 295 -0.40 76.87 18.41
C GLN A 295 -1.74 76.95 19.17
N ALA A 296 -1.97 76.00 20.10
CA ALA A 296 -1.95 76.23 21.58
C ALA A 296 -2.38 74.97 22.38
N ASN A 297 -1.79 74.82 23.56
CA ASN A 297 -1.86 73.76 24.60
C ASN A 297 -2.93 74.15 25.68
N PRO A 298 -3.06 73.56 26.91
CA PRO A 298 -3.12 72.18 27.45
C PRO A 298 -4.28 71.95 28.51
N TYR A 299 -4.30 70.77 29.17
CA TYR A 299 -5.00 70.35 30.43
C TYR A 299 -6.49 69.95 30.44
N MET A 300 -6.79 68.73 30.93
CA MET A 300 -7.45 68.45 32.23
C MET A 300 -7.54 66.92 32.52
N ILE A 301 -7.36 66.55 33.80
CA ILE A 301 -7.47 65.18 34.36
C ILE A 301 -8.77 65.06 35.26
N PRO A 302 -9.09 63.95 35.97
CA PRO A 302 -10.37 63.22 35.94
C PRO A 302 -11.21 63.38 37.25
N PRO A 303 -12.31 62.60 37.45
CA PRO A 303 -12.30 61.49 38.44
C PRO A 303 -13.24 60.32 37.99
N GLY A 304 -13.30 59.09 38.52
CA GLY A 304 -12.91 58.42 39.78
C GLY A 304 -14.01 57.37 40.08
N GLY A 305 -13.68 56.16 40.57
CA GLY A 305 -14.68 55.16 41.02
C GLY A 305 -14.18 53.72 41.18
N HIS A 306 -13.91 53.32 42.43
CA HIS A 306 -13.45 52.02 42.95
C HIS A 306 -14.56 50.95 42.96
N THR A 307 -14.32 49.62 42.97
CA THR A 307 -13.91 48.72 44.09
C THR A 307 -13.34 47.39 43.54
N ALA A 308 -12.17 46.84 43.92
CA ALA A 308 -11.85 46.03 45.13
C ALA A 308 -12.78 44.79 45.31
N ASN A 309 -12.37 43.53 45.60
CA ASN A 309 -11.10 42.82 45.76
C ASN A 309 -11.42 41.32 46.12
N LEU A 310 -10.42 40.43 46.09
CA LEU A 310 -10.24 39.19 46.91
C LEU A 310 -10.47 37.76 46.31
N TYR A 311 -9.30 37.10 46.13
CA TYR A 311 -8.88 35.68 46.17
C TYR A 311 -9.39 34.88 47.41
N PRO A 312 -9.25 33.52 47.55
CA PRO A 312 -7.97 32.81 47.37
C PRO A 312 -7.92 31.31 46.96
N HIS A 313 -6.67 30.94 46.70
CA HIS A 313 -6.04 29.62 46.51
C HIS A 313 -5.91 28.84 47.85
N PRO A 314 -5.83 27.50 47.81
CA PRO A 314 -4.84 26.73 48.59
C PRO A 314 -4.21 25.59 47.74
N SER A 315 -2.88 25.44 47.62
CA SER A 315 -1.87 24.84 48.51
C SER A 315 -1.78 23.29 48.48
N ASP A 316 -0.59 22.84 48.04
CA ASP A 316 0.08 21.52 48.17
C ASP A 316 -0.10 20.82 49.53
N PRO A 317 0.09 19.47 49.59
CA PRO A 317 1.39 18.96 50.06
C PRO A 317 1.90 17.67 49.38
N ASN A 318 3.18 17.70 48.99
CA ASN A 318 4.27 16.82 49.45
C ASN A 318 4.02 15.29 49.50
N MET A 319 4.68 14.52 48.62
CA MET A 319 5.22 13.19 48.95
C MET A 319 6.47 12.86 48.12
N ASN A 320 7.50 12.48 48.86
CA ASN A 320 8.80 11.98 48.46
C ASN A 320 8.75 10.69 47.64
N GLY A 321 9.74 10.54 46.75
CA GLY A 321 10.62 9.36 46.76
C GLY A 321 10.25 8.20 45.84
N MET A 322 10.97 8.07 44.73
CA MET A 322 11.85 6.92 44.47
C MET A 322 12.49 7.07 43.08
N MET A 323 13.76 7.47 43.06
CA MET A 323 14.66 7.20 41.94
C MET A 323 14.97 5.70 41.96
N MET A 324 14.58 4.97 40.91
CA MET A 324 15.25 3.72 40.56
C MET A 324 16.25 4.01 39.44
N GLN A 325 17.51 4.15 39.82
CA GLN A 325 18.64 3.93 38.92
C GLN A 325 18.67 2.44 38.55
N GLN A 326 18.47 2.14 37.28
CA GLN A 326 18.80 0.84 36.71
C GLN A 326 20.31 0.82 36.44
N PRO A 327 21.10 -0.08 37.04
CA PRO A 327 22.48 -0.26 36.63
C PRO A 327 22.52 -0.99 35.28
N TYR A 328 23.16 -0.34 34.30
CA TYR A 328 23.70 -0.99 33.11
C TYR A 328 24.66 -2.11 33.56
N GLN A 329 24.24 -3.37 33.45
CA GLN A 329 25.18 -4.49 33.42
C GLN A 329 25.75 -4.58 32.00
N MET A 330 26.99 -4.11 31.86
CA MET A 330 27.81 -4.44 30.69
C MET A 330 28.14 -5.93 30.73
N MET A 331 27.66 -6.69 29.74
CA MET A 331 28.16 -8.02 29.48
C MET A 331 29.55 -7.92 28.82
N PRO A 332 30.54 -8.74 29.25
CA PRO A 332 31.83 -8.77 28.61
C PRO A 332 31.73 -9.32 27.18
N MET A 333 32.33 -8.58 26.25
CA MET A 333 32.65 -9.04 24.89
C MET A 333 33.48 -10.32 24.97
N ASN A 334 32.88 -11.45 24.62
CA ASN A 334 33.63 -12.69 24.40
C ASN A 334 34.06 -12.72 22.93
N THR A 335 35.28 -12.28 22.67
CA THR A 335 36.01 -12.49 21.43
C THR A 335 36.43 -13.96 21.34
N GLY A 336 35.70 -14.75 20.56
CA GLY A 336 36.01 -16.16 20.34
C GLY A 336 35.49 -16.65 18.99
N MET A 337 36.26 -16.40 17.93
CA MET A 337 36.13 -17.10 16.66
C MET A 337 36.39 -18.60 16.87
N GLN A 338 35.43 -19.46 16.49
CA GLN A 338 35.71 -20.72 15.78
C GLN A 338 34.54 -21.05 14.84
N PRO A 339 34.79 -21.31 13.54
CA PRO A 339 33.77 -21.78 12.62
C PRO A 339 33.41 -23.25 12.93
N PRO A 340 32.13 -23.65 12.84
CA PRO A 340 31.74 -25.04 13.03
C PRO A 340 32.27 -25.91 11.88
N GLN A 341 33.05 -26.93 12.24
CA GLN A 341 33.47 -27.99 11.34
C GLN A 341 32.26 -28.79 10.87
N GLN A 342 32.16 -29.01 9.56
CA GLN A 342 31.18 -29.89 8.94
C GLN A 342 31.47 -31.35 9.31
N PRO A 343 30.47 -32.15 9.76
CA PRO A 343 30.65 -33.58 9.87
C PRO A 343 30.63 -34.24 8.49
N VAL A 344 31.73 -34.91 8.17
CA VAL A 344 31.88 -35.82 7.02
C VAL A 344 31.07 -37.09 7.30
N PHE A 345 29.95 -37.27 6.60
CA PHE A 345 29.21 -38.54 6.64
C PHE A 345 29.76 -39.50 5.59
N HIS A 346 30.25 -40.65 6.08
CA HIS A 346 30.62 -41.80 5.27
C HIS A 346 29.37 -42.54 4.79
N SER A 347 29.37 -42.91 3.52
CA SER A 347 28.40 -43.79 2.89
C SER A 347 28.56 -45.22 3.39
N SER A 348 27.47 -45.83 3.87
CA SER A 348 27.40 -47.28 4.13
C SER A 348 25.95 -47.75 4.20
N GLY A 349 25.65 -48.80 3.43
CA GLY A 349 24.72 -49.85 3.86
C GLY A 349 23.27 -49.71 3.40
N ALA A 350 22.95 -50.40 2.31
CA ALA A 350 21.59 -50.76 1.93
C ALA A 350 20.96 -51.73 2.96
N TYR A 351 19.74 -51.44 3.40
CA TYR A 351 18.83 -52.43 3.98
C TYR A 351 17.43 -52.22 3.43
N THR A 352 17.02 -53.17 2.61
CA THR A 352 15.65 -53.41 2.14
C THR A 352 14.80 -53.87 3.33
N GLN A 353 13.71 -53.16 3.61
CA GLN A 353 12.61 -53.68 4.45
C GLN A 353 11.33 -53.71 3.63
N GLN A 354 10.68 -54.86 3.65
CA GLN A 354 9.42 -55.14 2.97
C GLN A 354 8.24 -54.51 3.73
N PRO A 355 7.17 -54.08 3.04
CA PRO A 355 5.97 -53.58 3.69
C PRO A 355 5.12 -54.73 4.26
N VAL A 356 4.71 -54.58 5.52
CA VAL A 356 3.76 -55.44 6.21
C VAL A 356 2.35 -55.02 5.80
N SER A 357 1.61 -55.94 5.18
CA SER A 357 0.21 -55.80 4.77
C SER A 357 -0.74 -55.87 5.98
N TYR A 358 -1.63 -54.89 6.13
CA TYR A 358 -2.79 -54.98 7.03
C TYR A 358 -4.07 -55.20 6.20
N PRO A 359 -4.92 -56.17 6.57
CA PRO A 359 -6.14 -56.47 5.82
C PRO A 359 -7.27 -55.47 6.11
N TYR A 360 -7.94 -55.08 5.01
CA TYR A 360 -9.22 -54.39 4.94
C TYR A 360 -10.31 -55.12 5.74
N MET A 361 -11.02 -54.41 6.61
CA MET A 361 -12.35 -54.82 7.09
C MET A 361 -13.41 -53.89 6.47
N HIS A 362 -14.26 -54.50 5.65
CA HIS A 362 -15.52 -53.94 5.19
C HIS A 362 -16.52 -53.80 6.35
N ALA A 363 -17.11 -52.62 6.51
CA ALA A 363 -18.32 -52.42 7.30
C ALA A 363 -19.42 -51.85 6.39
N TYR A 364 -20.41 -52.69 6.15
CA TYR A 364 -21.70 -52.35 5.54
C TYR A 364 -22.49 -51.41 6.46
N GLY A 365 -23.22 -50.47 5.86
CA GLY A 365 -24.18 -49.61 6.57
C GLY A 365 -25.09 -48.88 5.60
N MET A 366 -26.05 -49.60 5.01
CA MET A 366 -27.20 -49.02 4.33
C MET A 366 -28.22 -48.51 5.34
N TYR A 367 -28.81 -47.34 5.09
CA TYR A 367 -30.19 -47.03 5.47
C TYR A 367 -30.89 -46.19 4.38
N PRO A 368 -32.22 -46.34 4.22
CA PRO A 368 -32.95 -46.02 3.01
C PRO A 368 -33.60 -44.64 3.00
N LEU A 369 -33.85 -44.15 1.78
CA LEU A 369 -34.78 -43.07 1.46
C LEU A 369 -36.23 -43.54 1.65
N GLY A 370 -37.06 -42.67 2.23
CA GLY A 370 -38.51 -42.82 2.21
C GLY A 370 -39.23 -41.67 2.88
N SER A 371 -39.72 -40.72 2.07
CA SER A 371 -41.09 -40.15 2.04
C SER A 371 -41.12 -39.01 1.04
#